data_AF-A0A178IR33-F1
#
_entry.id   AF-A0A178IR33-F1
#
_cell.length_a   1.000
_cell.length_b   1.000
_cell.length_c   1.000
_cell.angle_alpha   90.00
_cell.angle_beta   90.00
_cell.angle_gamma   90.00
#
_symmetry.space_group_name_H-M   'P 1'
#
loop_
_entity.id
_entity.type
_entity.pdbx_description
1 polymer ?
#
loop_
_entity_poly.entity_id
_entity_poly.type
_entity_poly.pdbx_seq_one_letter_code
_entity_poly.pdbx_strand_id
1 'polypeptide(L)'
;MRYAYLALALFCVALVSILGFRGMTSTRPPNEVFPNTFFPEMSRQAKFKPQASTPFFADGRTDRPLPAGVVPRGELREDDFLYQGKDAKGEFARGFPEEILINAQLMARGQERYNIYCIPCHGALGDGNGITKSYGMGTTPTYHDDRLRQMPEGEIFNTITHGKGTMMSYADKLSPQDRWAVIAYVRALQRAETGAPADVPPSHKPELGLK
;
A
#
# COMPACT_ATOMS: atom_id res chain seq x y z
N MET A 1 -60.46 -4.58 -36.38
CA MET A 1 -60.39 -4.56 -34.91
C MET A 1 -59.51 -5.69 -34.35
N ARG A 2 -59.88 -6.98 -34.51
CA ARG A 2 -59.13 -8.13 -33.94
C ARG A 2 -57.64 -8.20 -34.34
N TYR A 3 -57.31 -7.93 -35.59
CA TYR A 3 -55.93 -7.95 -36.08
C TYR A 3 -55.09 -6.74 -35.64
N ALA A 4 -55.72 -5.60 -35.36
CA ALA A 4 -55.03 -4.40 -34.89
C ALA A 4 -54.49 -4.59 -33.46
N TYR A 5 -55.27 -5.24 -32.58
CA TYR A 5 -54.83 -5.57 -31.22
C TYR A 5 -53.71 -6.61 -31.21
N LEU A 6 -53.75 -7.60 -32.11
CA LEU A 6 -52.67 -8.58 -32.25
C LEU A 6 -51.38 -7.94 -32.76
N ALA A 7 -51.47 -7.06 -33.76
CA ALA A 7 -50.31 -6.33 -34.28
C ALA A 7 -49.70 -5.42 -33.21
N LEU A 8 -50.51 -4.70 -32.43
CA LEU A 8 -50.04 -3.86 -31.33
C LEU A 8 -49.38 -4.68 -30.22
N ALA A 9 -49.97 -5.81 -29.82
CA ALA A 9 -49.39 -6.68 -28.80
C ALA A 9 -48.02 -7.23 -29.24
N LEU A 10 -47.91 -7.70 -30.48
CA LEU A 10 -46.64 -8.16 -31.04
C LEU A 10 -45.60 -7.04 -31.12
N PHE A 11 -46.02 -5.82 -31.48
CA PHE A 11 -45.14 -4.65 -31.48
C PHE A 11 -44.61 -4.31 -30.09
N CYS A 12 -45.48 -4.32 -29.06
CA CYS A 12 -45.08 -4.10 -27.67
C CYS A 12 -44.10 -5.17 -27.18
N VAL A 13 -44.34 -6.45 -27.49
CA VAL A 13 -43.44 -7.56 -27.13
C VAL A 13 -42.09 -7.41 -27.83
N ALA A 14 -42.08 -7.06 -29.11
CA ALA A 14 -40.83 -6.81 -29.84
C ALA A 14 -40.05 -5.62 -29.26
N LEU A 15 -40.73 -4.52 -28.92
CA LEU A 15 -40.11 -3.35 -28.28
C LEU A 15 -39.46 -3.68 -26.93
N VAL A 16 -40.16 -4.41 -26.06
CA VAL A 16 -39.64 -4.79 -24.74
C VAL A 16 -38.50 -5.81 -24.87
N SER A 17 -38.58 -6.73 -25.84
CA SER A 17 -37.51 -7.71 -26.10
C SER A 17 -36.22 -7.04 -26.59
N ILE A 18 -36.32 -6.02 -27.45
CA ILE A 18 -35.17 -5.32 -28.04
C ILE A 18 -34.58 -4.29 -27.08
N LEU A 19 -35.41 -3.47 -26.43
CA LEU A 19 -34.96 -2.37 -25.58
C LEU A 19 -34.82 -2.74 -24.10
N GLY A 20 -35.31 -3.92 -23.70
CA GLY A 20 -35.40 -4.32 -22.30
C GLY A 20 -36.40 -3.48 -21.49
N PHE A 21 -36.52 -3.79 -20.20
CA PHE A 21 -37.23 -2.91 -19.28
C PHE A 21 -36.34 -1.73 -18.91
N ARG A 22 -36.87 -0.51 -19.06
CA ARG A 22 -36.15 0.71 -18.65
C ARG A 22 -35.92 0.71 -17.14
N GLY A 23 -34.72 1.14 -16.72
CA GLY A 23 -34.35 1.25 -15.30
C GLY A 23 -33.65 0.02 -14.71
N MET A 24 -33.35 -1.00 -15.51
CA MET A 24 -32.52 -2.13 -15.06
C MET A 24 -31.04 -1.71 -14.92
N THR A 25 -30.39 -2.19 -13.87
CA THR A 25 -28.93 -2.09 -13.74
C THR A 25 -28.26 -3.11 -14.67
N SER A 26 -27.22 -2.69 -15.37
CA SER A 26 -26.43 -3.55 -16.28
C SER A 26 -25.03 -3.74 -15.72
N THR A 27 -24.49 -4.95 -15.84
CA THR A 27 -23.08 -5.25 -15.57
C THR A 27 -22.18 -5.04 -16.79
N ARG A 28 -22.77 -4.80 -17.97
CA ARG A 28 -22.01 -4.45 -19.17
C ARG A 28 -21.54 -3.00 -19.10
N PRO A 29 -20.41 -2.65 -19.75
CA PRO A 29 -20.03 -1.27 -19.92
C PRO A 29 -21.19 -0.44 -20.47
N PRO A 30 -21.36 0.82 -20.01
CA PRO A 30 -22.35 1.72 -20.59
C PRO A 30 -22.15 1.83 -22.10
N ASN A 31 -23.25 1.84 -22.85
CA ASN A 31 -23.19 2.08 -24.29
C ASN A 31 -22.74 3.52 -24.53
N GLU A 32 -21.63 3.70 -25.24
CA GLU A 32 -21.15 5.00 -25.69
C GLU A 32 -22.14 5.52 -26.76
N VAL A 33 -22.92 6.57 -26.44
CA VAL A 33 -23.93 7.17 -27.34
C VAL A 33 -23.28 7.69 -28.62
N PHE A 34 -22.05 8.17 -28.50
CA PHE A 34 -21.18 8.53 -29.61
C PHE A 34 -19.98 7.59 -29.55
N PRO A 35 -20.04 6.43 -30.21
CA PRO A 35 -18.95 5.46 -30.14
C PRO A 35 -17.68 6.09 -30.69
N ASN A 36 -16.55 5.87 -30.02
CA ASN A 36 -15.26 6.42 -30.47
C ASN A 36 -14.91 6.04 -31.92
N THR A 37 -15.48 4.95 -32.44
CA THR A 37 -15.37 4.50 -33.83
C THR A 37 -16.00 5.46 -34.85
N PHE A 38 -17.10 6.14 -34.48
CA PHE A 38 -17.86 7.03 -35.38
C PHE A 38 -17.68 8.51 -35.04
N PHE A 39 -17.43 8.81 -33.78
CA PHE A 39 -17.16 10.14 -33.28
C PHE A 39 -15.91 10.03 -32.41
N PRO A 40 -14.71 10.30 -32.93
CA PRO A 40 -13.48 10.20 -32.16
C PRO A 40 -13.48 11.25 -31.04
N GLU A 41 -14.05 10.88 -29.91
CA GLU A 41 -14.06 11.65 -28.68
C GLU A 41 -12.71 11.51 -28.00
N MET A 42 -12.23 12.59 -27.37
CA MET A 42 -10.98 12.56 -26.59
C MET A 42 -11.09 11.70 -25.31
N SER A 43 -12.12 10.86 -25.17
CA SER A 43 -12.31 9.84 -24.13
C SER A 43 -11.28 8.71 -24.27
N ARG A 44 -11.03 8.26 -25.51
CA ARG A 44 -10.07 7.21 -25.87
C ARG A 44 -9.05 7.75 -26.86
N GLN A 45 -7.98 8.32 -26.33
CA GLN A 45 -6.93 8.96 -27.10
C GLN A 45 -5.92 7.93 -27.64
N ALA A 46 -5.29 8.22 -28.77
CA ALA A 46 -4.18 7.44 -29.33
C ALA A 46 -2.86 7.65 -28.56
N LYS A 47 -2.93 7.61 -27.23
CA LYS A 47 -1.79 7.65 -26.30
C LYS A 47 -2.08 6.74 -25.12
N PHE A 48 -1.05 6.20 -24.51
CA PHE A 48 -1.20 5.35 -23.33
C PHE A 48 -1.19 6.20 -22.05
N LYS A 49 -2.08 5.85 -21.12
CA LYS A 49 -2.06 6.34 -19.74
C LYS A 49 -1.23 5.38 -18.87
N PRO A 50 -0.79 5.78 -17.67
CA PRO A 50 -0.20 4.84 -16.72
C PRO A 50 -1.12 3.63 -16.51
N GLN A 51 -0.54 2.43 -16.45
CA GLN A 51 -1.26 1.16 -16.30
C GLN A 51 -2.27 0.83 -17.43
N ALA A 52 -2.12 1.44 -18.61
CA ALA A 52 -2.93 1.08 -19.76
C ALA A 52 -2.51 -0.29 -20.34
N SER A 53 -3.46 -0.94 -21.02
CA SER A 53 -3.18 -2.16 -21.77
C SER A 53 -2.73 -1.83 -23.20
N THR A 54 -1.94 -2.72 -23.79
CA THR A 54 -1.53 -2.63 -25.20
C THR A 54 -1.35 -4.02 -25.81
N PRO A 55 -1.79 -4.24 -27.05
CA PRO A 55 -1.54 -5.51 -27.75
C PRO A 55 -0.11 -5.61 -28.31
N PHE A 56 0.68 -4.53 -28.27
CA PHE A 56 2.01 -4.49 -28.88
C PHE A 56 3.05 -5.35 -28.14
N PHE A 57 3.00 -5.38 -26.80
CA PHE A 57 3.90 -6.18 -25.99
C PHE A 57 3.24 -7.49 -25.55
N ALA A 58 4.03 -8.56 -25.44
CA ALA A 58 3.54 -9.90 -25.11
C ALA A 58 2.86 -10.00 -23.73
N ASP A 59 3.23 -9.12 -22.79
CA ASP A 59 2.66 -9.04 -21.44
C ASP A 59 1.42 -8.14 -21.34
N GLY A 60 1.01 -7.52 -22.45
CA GLY A 60 -0.17 -6.66 -22.52
C GLY A 60 -0.02 -5.31 -21.83
N ARG A 61 1.17 -4.96 -21.31
CA ARG A 61 1.39 -3.77 -20.46
C ARG A 61 2.07 -2.65 -21.23
N THR A 62 1.58 -1.43 -21.04
CA THR A 62 2.27 -0.23 -21.55
C THR A 62 3.47 0.15 -20.69
N ASP A 63 3.34 -0.05 -19.36
CA ASP A 63 4.39 0.27 -18.40
C ASP A 63 5.52 -0.75 -18.53
N ARG A 64 6.68 -0.29 -19.01
CA ARG A 64 7.86 -1.14 -19.20
C ARG A 64 8.76 -1.09 -17.96
N PRO A 65 9.34 -2.23 -17.56
CA PRO A 65 10.34 -2.24 -16.50
C PRO A 65 11.56 -1.41 -16.93
N LEU A 66 12.17 -0.74 -15.95
CA LEU A 66 13.44 -0.05 -16.18
C LEU A 66 14.53 -1.09 -16.47
N PRO A 67 15.44 -0.84 -17.45
CA PRO A 67 16.61 -1.67 -17.64
C PRO A 67 17.46 -1.73 -16.36
N ALA A 68 18.15 -2.84 -16.13
CA ALA A 68 18.98 -3.01 -14.94
C ALA A 68 20.14 -1.99 -14.93
N GLY A 69 20.45 -1.45 -13.74
CA GLY A 69 21.59 -0.53 -13.53
C GLY A 69 21.34 0.92 -13.92
N VAL A 70 20.14 1.30 -14.37
CA VAL A 70 19.83 2.71 -14.68
C VAL A 70 19.57 3.50 -13.39
N VAL A 71 20.13 4.71 -13.31
CA VAL A 71 19.89 5.65 -12.22
C VAL A 71 19.19 6.90 -12.78
N PRO A 72 17.95 7.19 -12.38
CA PRO A 72 17.26 8.41 -12.81
C PRO A 72 17.95 9.67 -12.27
N ARG A 73 17.81 10.78 -12.99
CA ARG A 73 18.32 12.08 -12.52
C ARG A 73 17.59 12.48 -11.23
N GLY A 74 18.35 12.82 -10.19
CA GLY A 74 17.82 13.20 -8.88
C GLY A 74 17.48 12.02 -7.96
N GLU A 75 17.66 10.79 -8.44
CA GLU A 75 17.44 9.54 -7.67
C GLU A 75 18.77 8.83 -7.37
N LEU A 76 19.89 9.58 -7.39
CA LEU A 76 21.17 9.04 -6.97
C LEU A 76 21.14 8.85 -5.44
N ARG A 77 21.34 7.61 -5.01
CA ARG A 77 21.27 7.21 -3.60
C ARG A 77 22.68 7.12 -3.04
N GLU A 78 23.26 8.26 -2.66
CA GLU A 78 24.64 8.33 -2.16
C GLU A 78 24.76 7.93 -0.67
N ASP A 79 23.73 8.22 0.14
CA ASP A 79 23.71 7.87 1.56
C ASP A 79 23.27 6.41 1.78
N ASP A 80 24.26 5.53 1.96
CA ASP A 80 24.02 4.12 2.25
C ASP A 80 23.26 3.88 3.56
N PHE A 81 23.37 4.77 4.54
CA PHE A 81 22.60 4.63 5.77
C PHE A 81 21.13 4.93 5.48
N LEU A 82 20.82 6.05 4.84
CA LEU A 82 19.43 6.42 4.50
C LEU A 82 18.76 5.44 3.55
N TYR A 83 19.47 4.99 2.51
CA TYR A 83 18.87 4.22 1.40
C TYR A 83 19.05 2.71 1.50
N GLN A 84 20.02 2.22 2.28
CA GLN A 84 20.28 0.79 2.46
C GLN A 84 20.24 0.34 3.93
N GLY A 85 20.25 1.25 4.90
CA GLY A 85 20.31 0.91 6.32
C GLY A 85 21.70 0.42 6.75
N LYS A 86 22.76 0.78 6.03
CA LYS A 86 24.13 0.30 6.30
C LYS A 86 25.05 1.41 6.76
N ASP A 87 26.00 1.08 7.62
CA ASP A 87 27.07 1.98 8.01
C ASP A 87 28.21 2.02 6.96
N ALA A 88 29.22 2.86 7.18
CA ALA A 88 30.37 2.98 6.30
C ALA A 88 31.21 1.70 6.15
N LYS A 89 31.00 0.69 7.01
CA LYS A 89 31.67 -0.62 6.93
C LYS A 89 30.82 -1.65 6.17
N GLY A 90 29.60 -1.28 5.77
CA GLY A 90 28.65 -2.15 5.09
C GLY A 90 27.80 -3.03 6.02
N GLU A 91 27.92 -2.83 7.33
CA GLU A 91 27.14 -3.54 8.36
C GLU A 91 25.80 -2.84 8.60
N PHE A 92 24.80 -3.55 9.10
CA PHE A 92 23.51 -2.92 9.42
C PHE A 92 23.65 -1.93 10.57
N ALA A 93 23.38 -0.67 10.29
CA ALA A 93 23.55 0.41 11.23
C ALA A 93 22.46 0.39 12.32
N ARG A 94 22.86 0.77 13.54
CA ARG A 94 21.95 1.03 14.66
C ARG A 94 21.69 2.52 14.78
N GLY A 95 20.45 2.90 15.08
CA GLY A 95 19.98 4.27 15.13
C GLY A 95 19.28 4.71 13.85
N PHE A 96 19.20 6.04 13.65
CA PHE A 96 18.54 6.66 12.52
C PHE A 96 19.53 7.52 11.73
N PRO A 97 19.38 7.65 10.40
CA PRO A 97 20.17 8.57 9.59
C PRO A 97 20.03 10.02 10.08
N GLU A 98 21.06 10.84 9.89
CA GLU A 98 21.09 12.24 10.36
C GLU A 98 19.95 13.09 9.80
N GLU A 99 19.52 12.82 8.56
CA GLU A 99 18.40 13.52 7.92
C GLU A 99 17.03 13.20 8.55
N ILE A 100 16.91 12.10 9.30
CA ILE A 100 15.66 11.65 9.89
C ILE A 100 15.52 12.21 11.32
N LEU A 101 14.81 13.33 11.44
CA LEU A 101 14.48 13.91 12.73
C LEU A 101 13.33 13.16 13.42
N ILE A 102 13.63 12.51 14.53
CA ILE A 102 12.63 11.81 15.35
C ILE A 102 11.81 12.83 16.14
N ASN A 103 10.60 13.13 15.66
CA ASN A 103 9.66 14.05 16.29
C ASN A 103 8.22 13.51 16.21
N ALA A 104 7.27 14.22 16.84
CA ALA A 104 5.86 13.81 16.85
C ALA A 104 5.25 13.66 15.44
N GLN A 105 5.69 14.48 14.48
CA GLN A 105 5.21 14.40 13.09
C GLN A 105 5.71 13.12 12.40
N LEU A 106 6.99 12.77 12.55
CA LEU A 106 7.55 11.51 12.05
C LEU A 106 6.83 10.32 12.68
N MET A 107 6.58 10.37 13.99
CA MET A 107 5.87 9.31 14.71
C MET A 107 4.43 9.13 14.19
N ALA A 108 3.69 10.23 14.00
CA ALA A 108 2.35 10.19 13.43
C ALA A 108 2.36 9.62 11.99
N ARG A 109 3.35 10.01 11.18
CA ARG A 109 3.56 9.47 9.84
C ARG A 109 3.86 7.98 9.86
N GLY A 110 4.74 7.56 10.76
CA GLY A 110 5.10 6.15 10.97
C GLY A 110 3.89 5.31 11.36
N GLN A 111 3.08 5.81 12.29
CA GLN A 111 1.82 5.18 12.68
C GLN A 111 0.85 5.06 11.50
N GLU A 112 0.64 6.13 10.74
CA GLU A 112 -0.24 6.13 9.56
C GLU A 112 0.18 5.05 8.57
N ARG A 113 1.47 4.99 8.23
CA ARG A 113 2.02 4.01 7.28
C ARG A 113 1.97 2.58 7.83
N TYR A 114 2.28 2.40 9.12
CA TYR A 114 2.16 1.12 9.80
C TYR A 114 0.73 0.59 9.76
N ASN A 115 -0.25 1.46 10.01
CA ASN A 115 -1.66 1.10 10.00
C ASN A 115 -2.15 0.61 8.64
N ILE A 116 -1.63 1.19 7.57
CA ILE A 116 -2.01 0.84 6.19
C ILE A 116 -1.35 -0.47 5.75
N TYR A 117 -0.04 -0.62 5.98
CA TYR A 117 0.76 -1.67 5.33
C TYR A 117 1.17 -2.83 6.25
N CYS A 118 1.29 -2.60 7.56
CA CYS A 118 1.92 -3.53 8.49
C CYS A 118 0.91 -4.22 9.42
N ILE A 119 -0.12 -3.49 9.88
CA ILE A 119 -1.17 -4.03 10.77
C ILE A 119 -1.80 -5.33 10.28
N PRO A 120 -2.14 -5.51 8.99
CA PRO A 120 -2.81 -6.72 8.54
C PRO A 120 -2.07 -8.02 8.88
N CYS A 121 -0.73 -7.95 8.98
CA CYS A 121 0.13 -9.09 9.32
C CYS A 121 0.66 -9.01 10.76
N HIS A 122 1.17 -7.86 11.17
CA HIS A 122 1.88 -7.71 12.45
C HIS A 122 0.98 -7.32 13.64
N GLY A 123 -0.29 -6.97 13.41
CA GLY A 123 -1.22 -6.55 14.43
C GLY A 123 -1.03 -5.09 14.86
N ALA A 124 -2.05 -4.51 15.50
CA ALA A 124 -2.00 -3.11 15.95
C ALA A 124 -0.95 -2.89 17.06
N LEU A 125 -0.70 -3.91 17.89
CA LEU A 125 0.26 -3.87 18.99
C LEU A 125 1.64 -4.41 18.60
N GLY A 126 1.83 -4.88 17.36
CA GLY A 126 3.08 -5.53 16.94
C GLY A 126 3.25 -6.94 17.52
N ASP A 127 2.17 -7.58 17.96
CA ASP A 127 2.15 -8.90 18.60
C ASP A 127 2.14 -10.07 17.60
N GLY A 128 2.17 -9.79 16.30
CA GLY A 128 2.10 -10.81 15.24
C GLY A 128 0.70 -11.42 15.07
N ASN A 129 -0.33 -10.85 15.72
CA ASN A 129 -1.72 -11.30 15.64
C ASN A 129 -2.55 -10.43 14.68
N GLY A 130 -2.00 -10.09 13.52
CA GLY A 130 -2.75 -9.41 12.46
C GLY A 130 -3.90 -10.27 11.92
N ILE A 131 -4.86 -9.64 11.25
CA ILE A 131 -6.04 -10.32 10.70
C ILE A 131 -5.68 -11.48 9.77
N THR A 132 -4.55 -11.40 9.05
CA THR A 132 -4.09 -12.47 8.14
C THR A 132 -3.77 -13.78 8.86
N LYS A 133 -3.50 -13.76 10.18
CA LYS A 133 -3.30 -14.97 10.98
C LYS A 133 -4.52 -15.89 10.98
N SER A 134 -5.74 -15.33 10.96
CA SER A 134 -6.98 -16.14 10.88
C SER A 134 -7.14 -16.84 9.53
N TYR A 135 -6.43 -16.37 8.49
CA TYR A 135 -6.37 -16.96 7.16
C TYR A 135 -5.16 -17.89 6.96
N GLY A 136 -4.47 -18.28 8.04
CA GLY A 136 -3.35 -19.24 7.99
C GLY A 136 -1.96 -18.62 7.86
N MET A 137 -1.83 -17.29 7.80
CA MET A 137 -0.52 -16.60 7.80
C MET A 137 -0.01 -16.38 9.23
N GLY A 138 0.25 -17.49 9.94
CA GLY A 138 0.60 -17.46 11.37
C GLY A 138 2.09 -17.32 11.70
N THR A 139 2.97 -17.16 10.70
CA THR A 139 4.43 -17.12 10.90
C THR A 139 4.97 -15.72 11.18
N THR A 140 4.11 -14.71 11.26
CA THR A 140 4.53 -13.34 11.54
C THR A 140 5.07 -13.24 12.97
N PRO A 141 6.34 -12.84 13.17
CA PRO A 141 6.91 -12.73 14.51
C PRO A 141 6.33 -11.52 15.26
N THR A 142 6.34 -11.60 16.59
CA THR A 142 6.04 -10.45 17.44
C THR A 142 7.27 -9.56 17.54
N TYR A 143 7.09 -8.23 17.45
CA TYR A 143 8.16 -7.26 17.65
C TYR A 143 8.71 -7.24 19.08
N HIS A 144 7.99 -7.86 19.99
CA HIS A 144 8.30 -7.94 21.41
C HIS A 144 9.32 -9.02 21.74
N ASP A 145 9.71 -9.85 20.77
CA ASP A 145 10.85 -10.75 20.91
C ASP A 145 12.14 -9.95 21.11
N ASP A 146 12.94 -10.32 22.12
CA ASP A 146 14.23 -9.65 22.39
C ASP A 146 15.17 -9.67 21.18
N ARG A 147 15.11 -10.73 20.37
CA ARG A 147 15.83 -10.82 19.10
C ARG A 147 15.48 -9.66 18.16
N LEU A 148 14.21 -9.25 18.07
CA LEU A 148 13.77 -8.14 17.23
C LEU A 148 13.97 -6.77 17.90
N ARG A 149 13.93 -6.70 19.23
CA ARG A 149 14.32 -5.48 19.96
C ARG A 149 15.80 -5.16 19.79
N GLN A 150 16.66 -6.18 19.79
CA GLN A 150 18.11 -6.03 19.64
C GLN A 150 18.57 -5.90 18.18
N MET A 151 17.74 -6.28 17.22
CA MET A 151 18.02 -6.13 15.78
C MET A 151 18.33 -4.66 15.45
N PRO A 152 19.40 -4.32 14.72
CA PRO A 152 19.67 -2.95 14.30
C PRO A 152 18.55 -2.39 13.40
N GLU A 153 18.24 -1.10 13.52
CA GLU A 153 17.22 -0.42 12.72
C GLU A 153 17.49 -0.56 11.22
N GLY A 154 18.76 -0.55 10.81
CA GLY A 154 19.19 -0.80 9.44
C GLY A 154 18.79 -2.19 8.90
N GLU A 155 18.80 -3.23 9.75
CA GLU A 155 18.34 -4.57 9.33
C GLU A 155 16.81 -4.59 9.17
N ILE A 156 16.08 -3.86 10.03
CA ILE A 156 14.63 -3.70 9.90
C ILE A 156 14.32 -2.95 8.59
N PHE A 157 15.06 -1.89 8.29
CA PHE A 157 14.95 -1.15 7.02
C PHE A 157 15.19 -2.07 5.82
N ASN A 158 16.24 -2.89 5.86
CA ASN A 158 16.53 -3.87 4.82
C ASN A 158 15.39 -4.89 4.66
N THR A 159 14.81 -5.36 5.77
CA THR A 159 13.69 -6.30 5.77
C THR A 159 12.45 -5.70 5.10
N ILE A 160 12.12 -4.42 5.37
CA ILE A 160 11.02 -3.73 4.69
C ILE A 160 11.32 -3.55 3.19
N THR A 161 12.58 -3.26 2.86
CA THR A 161 13.02 -2.94 1.49
C THR A 161 13.07 -4.18 0.60
N HIS A 162 13.58 -5.30 1.09
CA HIS A 162 13.84 -6.49 0.27
C HIS A 162 12.94 -7.67 0.63
N GLY A 163 12.18 -7.59 1.72
CA GLY A 163 11.45 -8.72 2.28
C GLY A 163 12.33 -9.65 3.10
N LYS A 164 11.72 -10.63 3.77
CA LYS A 164 12.41 -11.67 4.55
C LYS A 164 11.48 -12.89 4.72
N GLY A 165 11.95 -14.06 4.28
CA GLY A 165 11.14 -15.28 4.33
C GLY A 165 9.85 -15.14 3.50
N THR A 166 8.70 -15.21 4.16
CA THR A 166 7.37 -15.05 3.52
C THR A 166 6.92 -13.59 3.42
N MET A 167 7.64 -12.65 4.05
CA MET A 167 7.37 -11.23 3.92
C MET A 167 7.95 -10.71 2.61
N MET A 168 7.09 -10.21 1.73
CA MET A 168 7.49 -9.59 0.46
C MET A 168 8.12 -8.21 0.67
N SER A 169 8.77 -7.69 -0.37
CA SER A 169 9.28 -6.31 -0.40
C SER A 169 8.13 -5.29 -0.35
N TYR A 170 8.37 -4.17 0.35
CA TYR A 170 7.49 -3.00 0.38
C TYR A 170 8.17 -1.75 -0.23
N ALA A 171 9.28 -1.91 -0.94
CA ALA A 171 10.05 -0.80 -1.50
C ALA A 171 9.27 0.02 -2.56
N ASP A 172 8.28 -0.60 -3.21
CA ASP A 172 7.39 0.04 -4.18
C ASP A 172 6.23 0.81 -3.52
N LYS A 173 5.92 0.53 -2.24
CA LYS A 173 4.82 1.17 -1.48
C LYS A 173 5.31 2.22 -0.50
N LEU A 174 6.54 2.09 0.00
CA LEU A 174 7.12 2.97 1.01
C LEU A 174 8.40 3.64 0.51
N SER A 175 8.41 4.97 0.52
CA SER A 175 9.64 5.75 0.32
C SER A 175 10.66 5.42 1.42
N PRO A 176 11.97 5.65 1.19
CA PRO A 176 12.98 5.46 2.24
C PRO A 176 12.63 6.20 3.54
N GLN A 177 12.14 7.44 3.46
CA GLN A 177 11.72 8.23 4.61
C GLN A 177 10.52 7.60 5.34
N ASP A 178 9.52 7.11 4.60
CA ASP A 178 8.37 6.42 5.20
C ASP A 178 8.78 5.10 5.87
N ARG A 179 9.80 4.39 5.34
CA ARG A 179 10.35 3.19 6.00
C ARG A 179 10.99 3.54 7.34
N TRP A 180 11.80 4.59 7.41
CA TRP A 180 12.37 5.07 8.68
C TRP A 180 11.30 5.54 9.66
N ALA A 181 10.25 6.21 9.18
CA ALA A 181 9.12 6.61 10.02
C ALA A 181 8.40 5.38 10.61
N VAL A 182 8.15 4.34 9.80
CA VAL A 182 7.57 3.07 10.27
C VAL A 182 8.48 2.40 11.30
N ILE A 183 9.80 2.39 11.09
CA ILE A 183 10.76 1.82 12.05
C ILE A 183 10.71 2.58 13.39
N ALA A 184 10.64 3.92 13.36
CA ALA A 184 10.47 4.72 14.58
C ALA A 184 9.18 4.33 15.33
N TYR A 185 8.08 4.12 14.60
CA TYR A 185 6.83 3.63 15.19
C TYR A 185 6.94 2.21 15.75
N VAL A 186 7.62 1.29 15.06
CA VAL A 186 7.89 -0.07 15.56
C VAL A 186 8.71 -0.02 16.85
N ARG A 187 9.72 0.86 16.95
CA ARG A 187 10.48 1.07 18.19
C ARG A 187 9.61 1.59 19.34
N ALA A 188 8.67 2.49 19.04
CA ALA A 188 7.72 2.95 20.04
C ALA A 188 6.77 1.84 20.50
N LEU A 189 6.29 0.97 19.60
CA LEU A 189 5.48 -0.21 19.96
C LEU A 189 6.26 -1.16 20.88
N GLN A 190 7.53 -1.44 20.55
CA GLN A 190 8.41 -2.24 21.41
C GLN A 190 8.59 -1.63 22.79
N ARG A 191 8.75 -0.30 22.88
CA ARG A 191 8.90 0.40 24.16
C ARG A 191 7.59 0.50 24.93
N ALA A 192 6.44 0.55 24.26
CA ALA A 192 5.13 0.65 24.90
C ALA A 192 4.78 -0.60 25.72
N GLU A 193 5.22 -1.79 25.28
CA GLU A 193 4.98 -3.03 26.01
C GLU A 193 5.84 -3.14 27.29
N THR A 194 7.08 -2.65 27.25
CA THR A 194 7.99 -2.67 28.41
C THR A 194 8.04 -1.35 29.17
N GLY A 195 7.13 -0.42 28.88
CA GLY A 195 7.14 0.93 29.43
C GLY A 195 6.84 0.92 30.93
N ALA A 196 7.65 1.65 31.70
CA ALA A 196 7.41 1.85 33.13
C ALA A 196 6.67 3.18 33.37
N PRO A 197 5.91 3.33 34.48
CA PRO A 197 5.35 4.63 34.88
C PRO A 197 6.39 5.76 35.02
N ALA A 198 7.66 5.39 35.23
CA ALA A 198 8.79 6.33 35.27
C ALA A 198 9.16 6.91 33.90
N ASP A 199 8.81 6.23 32.80
CA ASP A 199 9.07 6.69 31.43
C ASP A 199 8.09 7.80 30.99
N VAL A 200 6.97 7.97 31.72
CA VAL A 200 5.95 8.97 31.40
C VAL A 200 6.38 10.33 31.94
N PRO A 201 6.48 11.38 31.09
CA PRO A 201 6.77 12.73 31.53
C PRO A 201 5.76 13.19 32.61
N PRO A 202 6.19 13.94 33.64
CA PRO A 202 5.30 14.36 34.73
C PRO A 202 4.01 15.06 34.26
N SER A 203 4.05 15.79 33.13
CA SER A 203 2.90 16.45 32.53
C SER A 203 1.80 15.50 32.06
N HIS A 204 2.15 14.27 31.66
CA HIS A 204 1.22 13.27 31.11
C HIS A 204 0.80 12.19 32.11
N LYS A 205 1.45 12.13 33.28
CA LYS A 205 1.07 11.17 34.34
C LYS A 205 -0.41 11.26 34.77
N PRO A 206 -1.01 12.46 34.93
CA PRO A 206 -2.42 12.58 35.31
C PRO A 206 -3.38 11.99 34.27
N GLU A 207 -3.06 12.08 32.98
CA GLU A 207 -3.88 11.56 31.87
C GLU A 207 -4.01 10.02 31.92
N LEU A 208 -3.02 9.36 32.52
CA LEU A 208 -2.93 7.91 32.65
C LEU A 208 -3.31 7.41 34.07
N GLY A 209 -3.78 8.30 34.96
CA GLY A 209 -4.11 7.96 36.34
C GLY A 209 -2.88 7.59 37.19
N LEU A 210 -1.68 8.01 36.77
CA LEU A 210 -0.43 7.79 37.50
C LEU A 210 -0.17 8.95 38.47
N LYS A 211 0.33 8.64 39.67
CA LYS A 211 0.73 9.63 40.68
C LYS A 211 2.10 10.22 40.39
#